data_AF-A0A957TCR7-F1
#
_entry.id   AF-A0A957TCR7-F1
#
_cell.length_a   1.000
_cell.length_b   1.000
_cell.length_c   1.000
_cell.angle_alpha   90.00
_cell.angle_beta   90.00
_cell.angle_gamma   90.00
#
_symmetry.space_group_name_H-M   'P 1'
#
loop_
_entity.id
_entity.type
_entity.pdbx_description
1 polymer ?
#
loop_
_entity_poly.entity_id
_entity_poly.type
_entity_poly.pdbx_seq_one_letter_code
_entity_poly.pdbx_strand_id
1 'polypeptide(L)'
;MKEQKIHKTQRPKNAQAMVEFMLVIPILLLVLVGLIEFGRLFYAWLIVENSTRFGIRYASAGTYNVDYCASDTPCSGDNREAEITDARLPSIEDETRRLIVGLAYDESLAQTANQYLNVTVCAGPEPNGNTADAVGLYIVRPQMGSLTKYAECTSGTESAGNPGEMVIVAVDYNFTFIVLPIFGFNP
;
A
#
# COMPACT_ATOMS: atom_id res chain seq x y z
N MET A 1 63.40 60.00 14.25
CA MET A 1 62.66 59.06 13.36
C MET A 1 62.36 57.80 14.16
N LYS A 2 61.09 57.52 14.45
CA LYS A 2 60.65 56.24 15.04
C LYS A 2 59.79 55.53 14.00
N GLU A 3 60.24 54.38 13.53
CA GLU A 3 59.47 53.55 12.60
C GLU A 3 58.31 52.87 13.35
N GLN A 4 57.08 53.10 12.86
CA GLN A 4 55.91 52.35 13.30
C GLN A 4 55.78 51.08 12.47
N LYS A 5 56.01 49.92 13.10
CA LYS A 5 55.73 48.61 12.50
C LYS A 5 54.21 48.34 12.50
N ILE A 6 53.60 48.40 11.32
CA ILE A 6 52.20 48.05 11.09
C ILE A 6 52.03 46.53 11.28
N HIS A 7 51.32 46.13 12.34
CA HIS A 7 50.92 44.74 12.56
C HIS A 7 49.84 44.36 11.54
N LYS A 8 50.21 43.58 10.53
CA LYS A 8 49.29 43.06 9.52
C LYS A 8 48.56 41.85 10.10
N THR A 9 47.39 42.07 10.69
CA THR A 9 46.49 40.99 11.14
C THR A 9 46.10 40.11 9.96
N GLN A 10 46.65 38.90 9.88
CA GLN A 10 46.23 37.90 8.91
C GLN A 10 44.81 37.45 9.24
N ARG A 11 43.86 37.70 8.34
CA ARG A 11 42.49 37.18 8.47
C ARG A 11 42.52 35.65 8.41
N PRO A 12 41.89 34.93 9.35
CA PRO A 12 41.90 33.48 9.37
C PRO A 12 41.06 32.95 8.19
N LYS A 13 41.73 32.48 7.12
CA LYS A 13 41.09 31.84 5.96
C LYS A 13 40.44 30.49 6.30
N ASN A 14 40.83 29.89 7.42
CA ASN A 14 40.42 28.54 7.80
C ASN A 14 38.95 28.43 8.27
N ALA A 15 38.31 29.55 8.65
CA ALA A 15 36.90 29.54 9.07
C ALA A 15 35.91 29.56 7.89
N GLN A 16 36.36 29.99 6.71
CA GLN A 16 35.48 30.15 5.54
C GLN A 16 34.96 28.80 5.02
N ALA A 17 35.83 27.79 4.89
CA ALA A 17 35.44 26.46 4.44
C ALA A 17 34.44 25.77 5.38
N MET A 18 34.54 26.04 6.70
CA MET A 18 33.60 25.50 7.69
C MET A 18 32.20 26.10 7.52
N VAL A 19 32.11 27.40 7.24
CA VAL A 19 30.82 28.08 7.01
C VAL A 19 30.18 27.61 5.70
N GLU A 20 30.97 27.45 4.64
CA GLU A 20 30.49 26.92 3.35
C GLU A 20 29.92 25.50 3.51
N PHE A 21 30.61 24.62 4.27
CA PHE A 21 30.11 23.27 4.54
C PHE A 21 28.82 23.27 5.36
N MET A 22 28.73 24.12 6.39
CA MET A 22 27.56 24.23 7.26
C MET A 22 26.30 24.70 6.50
N LEU A 23 26.47 25.44 5.39
CA LEU A 23 25.37 25.85 4.51
C LEU A 23 24.93 24.74 3.55
N VAL A 24 25.84 23.84 3.14
CA VAL A 24 25.52 22.74 2.22
C VAL A 24 24.87 21.55 2.93
N ILE A 25 25.30 21.22 4.16
CA ILE A 25 24.74 20.13 4.97
C ILE A 25 23.20 20.11 5.02
N PRO A 26 22.49 21.21 5.35
CA PRO A 26 21.03 21.16 5.47
C PRO A 26 20.34 20.84 4.14
N ILE A 27 20.90 21.33 3.02
CA ILE A 27 20.38 21.02 1.68
C ILE A 27 20.63 19.55 1.34
N LEU A 28 21.83 19.04 1.64
CA LEU A 28 22.17 17.64 1.44
C LEU A 28 21.26 16.71 2.26
N LEU A 29 21.01 17.04 3.53
CA LEU A 29 20.11 16.28 4.39
C LEU A 29 18.67 16.28 3.87
N LEU A 30 18.17 17.43 3.39
CA LEU A 30 16.84 17.52 2.78
C LEU A 30 16.73 16.60 1.57
N VAL A 31 17.73 16.62 0.68
CA VAL A 31 17.77 15.73 -0.49
C VAL A 31 17.80 14.25 -0.08
N LEU A 32 18.64 13.88 0.89
CA LEU A 32 18.73 12.50 1.38
C LEU A 32 17.40 12.01 1.97
N VAL A 33 16.76 12.83 2.82
CA VAL A 33 15.46 12.50 3.39
C VAL A 33 14.40 12.38 2.29
N GLY A 34 14.40 13.29 1.32
CA GLY A 34 13.49 13.20 0.17
C GLY A 34 13.67 11.92 -0.65
N LEU A 35 14.92 11.48 -0.86
CA LEU A 35 15.21 10.21 -1.53
C LEU A 35 14.76 9.00 -0.71
N ILE A 36 14.93 9.02 0.61
CA ILE A 36 14.47 7.95 1.51
C ILE A 36 12.93 7.85 1.45
N GLU A 37 12.23 8.97 1.53
CA GLU A 37 10.76 8.99 1.47
C GLU A 37 10.23 8.53 0.12
N PHE A 38 10.85 8.99 -0.98
CA PHE A 38 10.51 8.51 -2.31
C PHE A 38 10.75 7.00 -2.44
N GLY A 39 11.86 6.50 -1.92
CA GLY A 39 12.15 5.06 -1.91
C GLY A 39 11.11 4.26 -1.15
N ARG A 40 10.66 4.74 0.01
CA ARG A 40 9.59 4.10 0.80
C ARG A 40 8.24 4.13 0.08
N LEU A 41 7.87 5.25 -0.53
CA LEU A 41 6.64 5.39 -1.29
C LEU A 41 6.62 4.43 -2.49
N PHE A 42 7.72 4.39 -3.24
CA PHE A 42 7.87 3.49 -4.39
C PHE A 42 7.86 2.01 -3.96
N TYR A 43 8.51 1.69 -2.83
CA TYR A 43 8.46 0.35 -2.26
C TYR A 43 7.04 -0.06 -1.89
N ALA A 44 6.28 0.81 -1.22
CA ALA A 44 4.88 0.53 -0.87
C ALA A 44 4.02 0.29 -2.12
N TRP A 45 4.20 1.12 -3.16
CA TRP A 45 3.52 0.92 -4.44
C TRP A 45 3.81 -0.46 -5.04
N LEU A 46 5.09 -0.85 -5.10
CA LEU A 46 5.50 -2.13 -5.68
C LEU A 46 4.95 -3.32 -4.88
N ILE A 47 4.96 -3.24 -3.54
CA ILE A 47 4.44 -4.32 -2.69
C ILE A 47 2.93 -4.48 -2.88
N VAL A 48 2.16 -3.38 -2.87
CA VAL A 48 0.71 -3.40 -3.09
C VAL A 48 0.35 -3.94 -4.48
N GLU A 49 1.09 -3.53 -5.52
CA GLU A 49 0.86 -4.03 -6.87
C GLU A 49 1.17 -5.54 -6.97
N ASN A 50 2.29 -5.97 -6.40
CA ASN A 50 2.66 -7.37 -6.43
C ASN A 50 1.70 -8.24 -5.60
N SER A 51 1.35 -7.83 -4.37
CA SER A 51 0.41 -8.58 -3.52
C SER A 51 -0.93 -8.80 -4.23
N THR A 52 -1.48 -7.75 -4.84
CA THR A 52 -2.72 -7.82 -5.62
C THR A 52 -2.58 -8.81 -6.79
N ARG A 53 -1.46 -8.78 -7.53
CA ARG A 53 -1.20 -9.69 -8.65
C ARG A 53 -1.08 -11.16 -8.23
N PHE A 54 -0.58 -11.43 -7.03
CA PHE A 54 -0.54 -12.78 -6.50
C PHE A 54 -1.90 -13.23 -5.97
N GLY A 55 -2.61 -12.37 -5.25
CA GLY A 55 -3.98 -12.59 -4.80
C GLY A 55 -4.92 -12.96 -5.95
N ILE A 56 -4.89 -12.19 -7.04
CA ILE A 56 -5.73 -12.48 -8.21
C ILE A 56 -5.34 -13.79 -8.91
N ARG A 57 -4.04 -14.13 -8.97
CA ARG A 57 -3.59 -15.43 -9.53
C ARG A 57 -4.13 -16.59 -8.70
N TYR A 58 -4.02 -16.48 -7.37
CA TYR A 58 -4.57 -17.46 -6.45
C TYR A 58 -6.10 -17.58 -6.60
N ALA A 59 -6.81 -16.45 -6.65
CA ALA A 59 -8.25 -16.42 -6.86
C ALA A 59 -8.66 -17.08 -8.19
N SER A 60 -7.94 -16.78 -9.28
CA SER A 60 -8.20 -17.32 -10.62
C SER A 60 -7.94 -18.83 -10.73
N ALA A 61 -7.04 -19.37 -9.91
CA ALA A 61 -6.77 -20.79 -9.86
C ALA A 61 -7.91 -21.58 -9.18
N GLY A 62 -8.82 -20.90 -8.48
CA GLY A 62 -9.91 -21.53 -7.73
C GLY A 62 -9.42 -22.32 -6.50
N THR A 63 -8.20 -22.08 -6.05
CA THR A 63 -7.61 -22.74 -4.88
C THR A 63 -8.18 -22.16 -3.58
N TYR A 64 -8.14 -22.95 -2.51
CA TYR A 64 -8.51 -22.55 -1.16
C TYR A 64 -7.62 -23.26 -0.14
N ASN A 65 -7.46 -22.65 1.03
CA ASN A 65 -6.89 -23.28 2.20
C ASN A 65 -7.98 -24.07 2.94
N VAL A 66 -7.70 -25.35 3.19
CA VAL A 66 -8.58 -26.25 3.92
C VAL A 66 -8.77 -25.86 5.39
N ASP A 67 -7.85 -25.07 5.96
CA ASP A 67 -7.95 -24.61 7.35
C ASP A 67 -9.15 -23.69 7.59
N TYR A 68 -9.68 -23.06 6.53
CA TYR A 68 -10.87 -22.20 6.60
C TYR A 68 -12.19 -22.97 6.49
N CYS A 69 -12.16 -24.31 6.34
CA CYS A 69 -13.35 -25.13 6.36
C CYS A 69 -13.90 -25.23 7.81
N ALA A 70 -15.08 -24.65 8.07
CA ALA A 70 -15.60 -24.48 9.44
C ALA A 70 -16.02 -25.79 10.15
N SER A 71 -16.44 -26.80 9.40
CA SER A 71 -17.13 -28.02 9.88
C SER A 71 -16.28 -29.29 9.73
N ASP A 72 -15.46 -29.37 8.68
CA ASP A 72 -14.69 -30.57 8.34
C ASP A 72 -13.39 -30.21 7.60
N THR A 73 -12.30 -30.90 7.91
CA THR A 73 -10.98 -30.68 7.28
C THR A 73 -10.51 -31.99 6.63
N PRO A 74 -10.46 -32.08 5.29
CA PRO A 74 -10.81 -31.05 4.28
C PRO A 74 -12.33 -30.90 4.07
N CYS A 75 -12.81 -29.74 3.59
CA CYS A 75 -14.21 -29.42 3.21
C CYS A 75 -14.91 -30.59 2.48
N SER A 76 -15.47 -31.55 3.23
CA SER A 76 -15.99 -32.83 2.72
C SER A 76 -17.38 -33.15 3.25
N GLY A 77 -18.02 -32.18 3.91
CA GLY A 77 -19.39 -32.31 4.41
C GLY A 77 -20.43 -32.34 3.28
N ASP A 78 -21.70 -32.47 3.68
CA ASP A 78 -22.84 -32.53 2.77
C ASP A 78 -23.01 -31.24 1.93
N ASN A 79 -22.46 -30.11 2.38
CA ASN A 79 -22.49 -28.80 1.71
C ASN A 79 -21.13 -28.38 1.13
N ARG A 80 -20.37 -29.36 0.60
CA ARG A 80 -19.00 -29.15 0.10
C ARG A 80 -18.80 -27.91 -0.79
N GLU A 81 -19.70 -27.62 -1.73
CA GLU A 81 -19.53 -26.48 -2.65
C GLU A 81 -19.64 -25.12 -1.95
N ALA A 82 -20.55 -25.01 -0.98
CA ALA A 82 -20.71 -23.80 -0.17
C ALA A 82 -19.52 -23.62 0.77
N GLU A 83 -19.08 -24.70 1.43
CA GLU A 83 -17.89 -24.68 2.31
C GLU A 83 -16.63 -24.26 1.54
N ILE A 84 -16.44 -24.75 0.31
CA ILE A 84 -15.32 -24.34 -0.54
C ILE A 84 -15.42 -22.86 -0.89
N THR A 85 -16.61 -22.36 -1.24
CA THR A 85 -16.80 -20.95 -1.60
C THR A 85 -16.50 -20.03 -0.41
N ASP A 86 -16.97 -20.42 0.78
CA ASP A 86 -16.72 -19.69 2.03
C ASP A 86 -15.24 -19.72 2.42
N ALA A 87 -14.54 -20.84 2.20
CA ALA A 87 -13.11 -20.95 2.46
C ALA A 87 -12.25 -20.16 1.46
N ARG A 88 -12.73 -19.95 0.23
CA ARG A 88 -11.96 -19.26 -0.83
C ARG A 88 -11.73 -17.79 -0.53
N LEU A 89 -12.72 -17.09 0.02
CA LEU A 89 -12.60 -15.66 0.33
C LEU A 89 -11.43 -15.35 1.29
N PRO A 90 -11.38 -15.91 2.52
CA PRO A 90 -10.26 -15.67 3.43
C PRO A 90 -8.94 -16.24 2.91
N SER A 91 -8.97 -17.27 2.06
CA SER A 91 -7.75 -17.79 1.41
C SER A 91 -7.12 -16.79 0.43
N ILE A 92 -7.96 -16.08 -0.35
CA ILE A 92 -7.49 -15.05 -1.29
C ILE A 92 -6.94 -13.85 -0.50
N GLU A 93 -7.65 -13.43 0.53
CA GLU A 93 -7.18 -12.35 1.41
C GLU A 93 -5.83 -12.70 2.05
N ASP A 94 -5.69 -13.90 2.63
CA ASP A 94 -4.46 -14.32 3.28
C ASP A 94 -3.28 -14.44 2.30
N GLU A 95 -3.49 -15.02 1.12
CA GLU A 95 -2.43 -15.09 0.10
C GLU A 95 -2.00 -13.69 -0.37
N THR A 96 -2.95 -12.76 -0.46
CA THR A 96 -2.68 -11.35 -0.77
C THR A 96 -1.87 -10.70 0.35
N ARG A 97 -2.31 -10.86 1.61
CA ARG A 97 -1.66 -10.31 2.81
C ARG A 97 -0.26 -10.87 3.02
N ARG A 98 0.00 -12.15 2.73
CA ARG A 98 1.29 -12.82 2.96
C ARG A 98 2.45 -12.14 2.23
N LEU A 99 2.18 -11.45 1.13
CA LEU A 99 3.21 -10.78 0.34
C LEU A 99 3.46 -9.34 0.77
N ILE A 100 2.65 -8.82 1.68
CA ILE A 100 2.77 -7.48 2.24
C ILE A 100 3.75 -7.57 3.42
N VAL A 101 5.03 -7.56 3.09
CA VAL A 101 6.13 -7.60 4.07
C VAL A 101 6.76 -6.21 4.17
N GLY A 102 7.10 -5.79 5.39
CA GLY A 102 7.84 -4.54 5.62
C GLY A 102 7.02 -3.25 5.52
N LEU A 103 5.72 -3.34 5.23
CA LEU A 103 4.79 -2.23 5.44
C LEU A 103 4.25 -2.28 6.86
N ALA A 104 4.22 -1.13 7.52
CA ALA A 104 3.48 -0.96 8.76
C ALA A 104 2.02 -0.71 8.39
N TYR A 105 1.14 -1.63 8.75
CA TYR A 105 -0.28 -1.50 8.50
C TYR A 105 -1.11 -2.00 9.67
N ASP A 106 -2.34 -1.51 9.76
CA ASP A 106 -3.36 -1.96 10.71
C ASP A 106 -4.73 -1.89 10.03
N GLU A 107 -5.38 -3.04 9.93
CA GLU A 107 -6.68 -3.22 9.26
C GLU A 107 -7.85 -2.78 10.15
N SER A 108 -7.61 -2.60 11.46
CA SER A 108 -8.63 -2.15 12.40
C SER A 108 -8.85 -0.63 12.39
N LEU A 109 -7.97 0.10 11.69
CA LEU A 109 -8.05 1.55 11.60
C LEU A 109 -9.19 1.98 10.67
N ALA A 110 -9.66 3.22 10.86
CA ALA A 110 -10.56 3.84 9.90
C ALA A 110 -9.87 3.99 8.53
N GLN A 111 -10.62 3.91 7.44
CA GLN A 111 -10.10 4.01 6.08
C GLN A 111 -9.20 5.25 5.85
N THR A 112 -9.58 6.39 6.45
CA THR A 112 -8.85 7.67 6.37
C THR A 112 -7.57 7.69 7.21
N ALA A 113 -7.38 6.75 8.12
CA ALA A 113 -6.26 6.75 9.03
C ALA A 113 -4.96 6.34 8.33
N ASN A 114 -3.86 6.91 8.81
CA ASN A 114 -2.51 6.51 8.42
C ASN A 114 -2.31 5.01 8.65
N GLN A 115 -1.62 4.34 7.73
CA GLN A 115 -1.32 2.90 7.81
C GLN A 115 -2.54 1.98 7.70
N TYR A 116 -3.71 2.50 7.32
CA TYR A 116 -4.85 1.67 6.95
C TYR A 116 -4.47 0.77 5.77
N LEU A 117 -4.78 -0.51 5.87
CA LEU A 117 -4.68 -1.47 4.79
C LEU A 117 -5.94 -2.32 4.75
N ASN A 118 -6.50 -2.52 3.57
CA ASN A 118 -7.59 -3.48 3.39
C ASN A 118 -7.44 -4.19 2.04
N VAL A 119 -7.79 -5.48 2.04
CA VAL A 119 -7.90 -6.27 0.83
C VAL A 119 -9.38 -6.50 0.59
N THR A 120 -9.90 -5.98 -0.52
CA THR A 120 -11.30 -6.13 -0.91
C THR A 120 -11.38 -7.12 -2.07
N VAL A 121 -12.17 -8.18 -1.92
CA VAL A 121 -12.40 -9.18 -2.97
C VAL A 121 -13.85 -9.13 -3.44
N CYS A 122 -14.05 -8.75 -4.70
CA CYS A 122 -15.36 -8.72 -5.34
C CYS A 122 -15.39 -9.70 -6.49
N ALA A 123 -16.54 -10.33 -6.72
CA ALA A 123 -16.72 -11.21 -7.86
C ALA A 123 -18.12 -11.06 -8.45
N GLY A 124 -18.25 -11.48 -9.70
CA GLY A 124 -19.54 -11.51 -10.37
C GLY A 124 -19.49 -12.21 -11.72
N PRO A 125 -20.66 -12.58 -12.25
CA PRO A 125 -20.74 -13.22 -13.55
C PRO A 125 -20.22 -12.30 -14.66
N GLU A 126 -19.67 -12.88 -15.73
CA GLU A 126 -19.35 -12.06 -16.90
C GLU A 126 -20.64 -11.42 -17.45
N PRO A 127 -20.68 -10.09 -17.65
CA PRO A 127 -21.88 -9.43 -18.12
C PRO A 127 -22.22 -9.91 -19.54
N ASN A 128 -23.46 -10.35 -19.72
CA ASN A 128 -23.99 -10.84 -21.00
C ASN A 128 -24.24 -9.65 -21.96
N GLY A 129 -23.21 -9.06 -22.55
CA GLY A 129 -23.33 -8.02 -23.59
C GLY A 129 -22.13 -7.10 -23.76
N ASN A 130 -22.27 -6.09 -24.63
CA ASN A 130 -21.27 -5.03 -24.83
C ASN A 130 -21.34 -3.97 -23.71
N THR A 131 -21.11 -4.36 -22.45
CA THR A 131 -20.93 -3.41 -21.36
C THR A 131 -19.57 -2.73 -21.51
N ALA A 132 -19.58 -1.40 -21.70
CA ALA A 132 -18.35 -0.62 -21.84
C ALA A 132 -17.47 -0.66 -20.57
N ASP A 133 -18.04 -0.93 -19.41
CA ASP A 133 -17.32 -1.14 -18.15
C ASP A 133 -17.91 -2.30 -17.34
N ALA A 134 -17.46 -3.53 -17.63
CA ALA A 134 -17.86 -4.74 -16.89
C ALA A 134 -17.37 -4.76 -15.44
N VAL A 135 -16.19 -4.16 -15.19
CA VAL A 135 -15.53 -4.18 -13.88
C VAL A 135 -16.24 -3.23 -12.91
N GLY A 136 -16.62 -2.05 -13.37
CA GLY A 136 -17.32 -1.04 -12.56
C GLY A 136 -18.73 -1.45 -12.09
N LEU A 137 -19.28 -2.57 -12.57
CA LEU A 137 -20.52 -3.14 -12.04
C LEU A 137 -20.31 -3.78 -10.66
N TYR A 138 -19.14 -4.37 -10.44
CA TYR A 138 -18.85 -5.17 -9.26
C TYR A 138 -17.98 -4.46 -8.24
N ILE A 139 -17.20 -3.47 -8.66
CA ILE A 139 -16.30 -2.72 -7.77
C ILE A 139 -16.41 -1.21 -7.97
N VAL A 140 -16.45 -0.49 -6.86
CA VAL A 140 -16.21 0.95 -6.82
C VAL A 140 -14.70 1.17 -6.96
N ARG A 141 -14.29 1.80 -8.05
CA ARG A 141 -12.86 2.02 -8.34
C ARG A 141 -12.26 2.99 -7.30
N PRO A 142 -11.13 2.64 -6.65
CA PRO A 142 -10.46 3.55 -5.74
C PRO A 142 -9.89 4.74 -6.51
N GLN A 143 -9.83 5.91 -5.86
CA GLN A 143 -9.23 7.11 -6.43
C GLN A 143 -7.95 7.45 -5.67
N MET A 144 -6.80 7.35 -6.35
CA MET A 144 -5.52 7.75 -5.77
C MET A 144 -5.55 9.23 -5.34
N GLY A 145 -5.15 9.48 -4.10
CA GLY A 145 -5.13 10.83 -3.50
C GLY A 145 -6.46 11.28 -2.92
N SER A 146 -7.53 10.48 -2.99
CA SER A 146 -8.78 10.72 -2.27
C SER A 146 -8.80 9.94 -0.97
N LEU A 147 -8.97 10.63 0.17
CA LEU A 147 -9.15 10.00 1.49
C LEU A 147 -10.57 9.43 1.70
N THR A 148 -11.41 9.40 0.67
CA THR A 148 -12.85 9.08 0.82
C THR A 148 -13.35 8.06 -0.19
N LYS A 149 -12.50 7.57 -1.09
CA LYS A 149 -12.88 6.68 -2.20
C LYS A 149 -11.94 5.50 -2.28
N TYR A 150 -12.26 4.48 -1.50
CA TYR A 150 -11.60 3.18 -1.42
C TYR A 150 -12.30 2.15 -2.30
N ALA A 151 -11.66 1.03 -2.51
CA ALA A 151 -12.24 -0.09 -3.24
C ALA A 151 -13.28 -0.80 -2.37
N GLU A 152 -14.51 -0.83 -2.85
CA GLU A 152 -15.62 -1.50 -2.19
C GLU A 152 -16.44 -2.26 -3.24
N CYS A 153 -16.99 -3.41 -2.87
CA CYS A 153 -17.92 -4.12 -3.74
C CYS A 153 -19.23 -3.34 -3.86
N THR A 154 -19.77 -3.19 -5.07
CA THR A 154 -21.03 -2.46 -5.28
C THR A 154 -22.21 -3.07 -4.51
N SER A 155 -22.15 -4.37 -4.21
CA SER A 155 -23.10 -5.11 -3.38
C SER A 155 -22.98 -4.83 -1.88
N GLY A 156 -21.88 -4.24 -1.43
CA GLY A 156 -21.51 -4.09 -0.01
C GLY A 156 -21.05 -5.39 0.66
N THR A 157 -20.95 -6.50 -0.09
CA THR A 157 -20.52 -7.80 0.43
C THR A 157 -19.41 -8.39 -0.45
N GLU A 158 -18.32 -8.81 0.19
CA GLU A 158 -17.20 -9.46 -0.47
C GLU A 158 -17.53 -10.91 -0.86
N SER A 159 -16.96 -11.36 -1.98
CA SER A 159 -17.19 -12.71 -2.50
C SER A 159 -16.03 -13.15 -3.40
N ALA A 160 -15.62 -14.41 -3.23
CA ALA A 160 -14.62 -15.06 -4.07
C ALA A 160 -15.17 -15.55 -5.43
N GLY A 161 -16.48 -15.40 -5.66
CA GLY A 161 -17.18 -15.83 -6.87
C GLY A 161 -17.25 -17.34 -7.03
N ASN A 162 -18.12 -17.80 -7.93
CA ASN A 162 -18.19 -19.20 -8.33
C ASN A 162 -17.14 -19.53 -9.41
N PRO A 163 -16.84 -20.82 -9.64
CA PRO A 163 -16.00 -21.22 -10.77
C PRO A 163 -16.52 -20.67 -12.11
N GLY A 164 -15.67 -19.97 -12.85
CA GLY A 164 -16.01 -19.35 -14.14
C GLY A 164 -16.53 -17.91 -14.04
N GLU A 165 -16.67 -17.37 -12.83
CA GLU A 165 -16.98 -15.95 -12.63
C GLU A 165 -15.72 -15.08 -12.63
N MET A 166 -15.90 -13.81 -12.95
CA MET A 166 -14.85 -12.81 -12.85
C MET A 166 -14.59 -12.51 -11.37
N VAL A 167 -13.33 -12.51 -10.97
CA VAL A 167 -12.89 -12.07 -9.63
C VAL A 167 -12.04 -10.83 -9.77
N ILE A 168 -12.21 -9.90 -8.84
CA ILE A 168 -11.50 -8.63 -8.75
C ILE A 168 -10.94 -8.55 -7.34
N VAL A 169 -9.63 -8.38 -7.24
CA VAL A 169 -8.93 -8.15 -5.97
C VAL A 169 -8.41 -6.72 -5.99
N ALA A 170 -8.74 -5.95 -4.95
CA ALA A 170 -8.22 -4.62 -4.73
C ALA A 170 -7.51 -4.56 -3.38
N VAL A 171 -6.39 -3.86 -3.33
CA VAL A 171 -5.64 -3.62 -2.11
C VAL A 171 -5.49 -2.13 -1.94
N ASP A 172 -6.07 -1.61 -0.87
CA ASP A 172 -5.96 -0.21 -0.50
C ASP A 172 -4.96 -0.06 0.64
N TYR A 173 -4.06 0.91 0.52
CA TYR A 173 -3.08 1.21 1.55
C TYR A 173 -2.88 2.72 1.69
N ASN A 174 -3.02 3.24 2.91
CA ASN A 174 -2.80 4.64 3.21
C ASN A 174 -1.35 4.90 3.66
N PHE A 175 -0.53 5.38 2.73
CA PHE A 175 0.89 5.63 2.95
C PHE A 175 1.16 6.82 3.88
N THR A 176 2.03 6.63 4.87
CA THR A 176 2.44 7.67 5.80
C THR A 176 3.88 8.15 5.55
N PHE A 177 4.00 9.43 5.23
CA PHE A 177 5.29 10.13 5.18
C PHE A 177 5.79 10.43 6.60
N ILE A 178 7.07 10.16 6.87
CA ILE A 178 7.72 10.47 8.15
C ILE A 178 7.94 11.99 8.27
N VAL A 179 8.23 12.67 7.17
CA VAL A 179 8.56 14.10 7.17
C VAL A 179 7.37 15.04 7.35
N LEU A 180 6.17 14.68 6.88
CA LEU A 180 5.03 15.59 6.90
C LEU A 180 4.64 16.03 8.34
N PRO A 181 4.55 15.12 9.32
CA PRO A 181 4.25 15.50 10.71
C PRO A 181 5.31 16.40 11.34
N ILE A 182 6.59 16.23 10.97
CA ILE A 182 7.71 17.05 11.49
C ILE A 182 7.55 18.52 11.06
N PHE A 183 7.00 18.76 9.87
CA PHE A 183 6.74 20.10 9.35
C PHE A 183 5.33 20.62 9.67
N GLY A 184 4.56 19.90 10.50
CA GLY A 184 3.22 20.31 10.92
C GLY A 184 2.14 20.11 9.84
N PHE A 185 2.43 19.36 8.79
CA PHE A 185 1.44 18.96 7.80
C PHE A 185 0.86 17.60 8.22
N ASN A 186 -0.43 17.58 8.54
CA ASN A 186 -1.18 16.34 8.67
C ASN A 186 -1.91 16.11 7.34
N PRO A 187 -1.72 14.94 6.68
CA PRO A 187 -2.47 14.59 5.49
C PRO A 187 -3.97 14.43 5.78
#